data_AF-A0A3L7VMM8-F1
#
_entry.id   AF-A0A3L7VMM8-F1
#
_cell.length_a   1.000
_cell.length_b   1.000
_cell.length_c   1.000
_cell.angle_alpha   90.00
_cell.angle_beta   90.00
_cell.angle_gamma   90.00
#
_symmetry.space_group_name_H-M   'P 1'
#
loop_
_entity.id
_entity.type
_entity.pdbx_description
1 polymer ?
#
loop_
_entity_poly.entity_id
_entity_poly.type
_entity_poly.pdbx_seq_one_letter_code
_entity_poly.pdbx_strand_id
1 'polypeptide(L)'
;MLITGLSGNEIWCLAKKDIAPGGVVVGNSVYSQGLVRGLTTGLKTMAGGELTDITQLITEGRHSALSRMEVEAKEQGADGLTGVVTEIKRINSLIEFLAVGSAIKRSGSNAKGGFFSSACSGQDLYCQIDAGYQPVHFVMGNIAYALGIGGGIWAAIKTMSGGEVDSISGMINNTRHKALERLEDEAQKAGANCIVDIKTSILPFGAGVKEMVLVGTASHNPHLGNPERPYTSELTGEELWNLTDLGYQPLRLLMASSVFALGIGGGIKTFFSSFSRGEVDSMTKLIYQARENCINRIRNEANEIGAAGVLDLKLFMHEMLGGMIEILAIGTAFKKNSDVANASPVLPPQAIIRDRSTFFSSDLDQPSMAQTLKGGTLEK
;
A
#
# COMPACT_ATOMS: atom_id res chain seq x y z
N MET A 1 18.11 19.18 -22.38
CA MET A 1 16.70 18.89 -22.71
C MET A 1 16.11 18.14 -21.52
N LEU A 2 14.99 18.61 -20.95
CA LEU A 2 14.33 17.98 -19.79
C LEU A 2 13.40 16.86 -20.28
N ILE A 3 13.51 15.67 -19.70
CA ILE A 3 12.60 14.54 -19.93
C ILE A 3 12.02 14.16 -18.56
N THR A 4 10.76 14.50 -18.31
CA THR A 4 10.12 14.33 -17.00
C THR A 4 8.93 13.37 -17.11
N GLY A 5 8.68 12.65 -16.02
CA GLY A 5 7.50 11.78 -15.87
C GLY A 5 6.27 12.53 -15.39
N LEU A 6 6.44 13.79 -14.94
CA LEU A 6 5.38 14.62 -14.39
C LEU A 6 4.45 15.15 -15.48
N SER A 7 3.16 15.15 -15.18
CA SER A 7 2.16 15.78 -16.02
C SER A 7 2.15 17.30 -15.91
N GLY A 8 1.45 17.96 -16.83
CA GLY A 8 1.27 19.42 -16.76
C GLY A 8 0.55 19.87 -15.48
N ASN A 9 -0.40 19.06 -14.97
CA ASN A 9 -1.12 19.35 -13.72
C ASN A 9 -0.20 19.22 -12.51
N GLU A 10 0.64 18.16 -12.48
CA GLU A 10 1.65 17.97 -11.43
C GLU A 10 2.67 19.11 -11.42
N ILE A 11 3.23 19.48 -12.57
CA ILE A 11 4.18 20.59 -12.69
C ILE A 11 3.55 21.90 -12.20
N TRP A 12 2.29 22.16 -12.56
CA TRP A 12 1.58 23.35 -12.10
C TRP A 12 1.42 23.37 -10.58
N CYS A 13 1.02 22.24 -9.99
CA CYS A 13 0.83 22.13 -8.54
C CYS A 13 2.16 22.32 -7.79
N LEU A 14 3.22 21.63 -8.23
CA LEU A 14 4.55 21.75 -7.66
C LEU A 14 5.10 23.18 -7.74
N ALA A 15 4.85 23.89 -8.85
CA ALA A 15 5.26 25.28 -8.99
C ALA A 15 4.60 26.21 -7.95
N LYS A 16 3.40 25.88 -7.44
CA LYS A 16 2.76 26.63 -6.34
C LYS A 16 3.45 26.44 -4.99
N LYS A 17 4.39 25.50 -4.88
CA LYS A 17 5.22 25.24 -3.70
C LYS A 17 6.70 25.57 -3.93
N ASP A 18 7.00 26.37 -4.96
CA ASP A 18 8.36 26.66 -5.41
C ASP A 18 9.16 25.40 -5.76
N ILE A 19 8.50 24.38 -6.33
CA ILE A 19 9.12 23.13 -6.76
C ILE A 19 9.09 23.06 -8.29
N ALA A 20 10.27 22.92 -8.91
CA ALA A 20 10.45 22.77 -10.34
C ALA A 20 10.65 21.28 -10.73
N PRO A 21 10.21 20.88 -11.95
CA PRO A 21 10.39 19.52 -12.41
C PRO A 21 11.83 19.20 -12.77
N GLY A 22 12.22 17.94 -12.52
CA GLY A 22 13.46 17.31 -12.94
C GLY A 22 13.22 16.09 -13.84
N GLY A 23 14.29 15.37 -14.11
CA GLY A 23 14.28 14.19 -14.97
C GLY A 23 13.59 12.97 -14.35
N VAL A 24 13.21 12.01 -15.18
CA VAL A 24 12.92 10.65 -14.67
C VAL A 24 14.23 10.00 -14.22
N VAL A 25 14.20 9.33 -13.08
CA VAL A 25 15.32 8.54 -12.53
C VAL A 25 14.89 7.09 -12.31
N VAL A 26 15.84 6.16 -12.43
CA VAL A 26 15.57 4.73 -12.39
C VAL A 26 16.66 3.99 -11.63
N GLY A 27 16.29 3.24 -10.62
CA GLY A 27 17.18 2.30 -9.97
C GLY A 27 16.70 0.87 -10.15
N ASN A 28 17.61 -0.07 -10.36
CA ASN A 28 17.26 -1.48 -10.44
C ASN A 28 18.19 -2.36 -9.62
N SER A 29 17.73 -3.55 -9.23
CA SER A 29 18.54 -4.59 -8.59
C SER A 29 18.08 -5.97 -9.07
N VAL A 30 19.02 -6.89 -9.30
CA VAL A 30 18.73 -8.18 -9.94
C VAL A 30 19.25 -9.34 -9.10
N TYR A 31 18.38 -10.32 -8.87
CA TYR A 31 18.67 -11.54 -8.11
C TYR A 31 18.38 -12.78 -8.97
N SER A 32 19.10 -13.87 -8.72
CA SER A 32 18.82 -15.14 -9.40
C SER A 32 17.60 -15.85 -8.80
N GLN A 33 16.77 -16.46 -9.64
CA GLN A 33 15.67 -17.33 -9.19
C GLN A 33 16.18 -18.59 -8.50
N GLY A 34 17.40 -19.02 -8.78
CA GLY A 34 18.05 -20.13 -8.07
C GLY A 34 18.21 -19.86 -6.58
N LEU A 35 18.57 -18.61 -6.22
CA LEU A 35 18.62 -18.17 -4.82
C LEU A 35 17.23 -18.27 -4.17
N VAL A 36 16.20 -17.73 -4.83
CA VAL A 36 14.80 -17.78 -4.32
C VAL A 36 14.28 -19.21 -4.19
N ARG A 37 14.60 -20.07 -5.16
CA ARG A 37 14.25 -21.50 -5.11
C ARG A 37 14.95 -22.17 -3.93
N GLY A 38 16.22 -21.87 -3.69
CA GLY A 38 16.97 -22.36 -2.54
C GLY A 38 16.28 -22.01 -1.21
N LEU A 39 15.88 -20.74 -1.05
CA LEU A 39 15.14 -20.28 0.13
C LEU A 39 13.80 -20.99 0.28
N THR A 40 13.04 -21.17 -0.80
CA THR A 40 11.74 -21.85 -0.72
C THR A 40 11.85 -23.36 -0.46
N THR A 41 12.92 -24.03 -0.91
CA THR A 41 13.17 -25.46 -0.63
C THR A 41 13.64 -25.75 0.79
N GLY A 42 14.24 -24.77 1.48
CA GLY A 42 14.67 -24.89 2.87
C GLY A 42 13.55 -24.70 3.91
N LEU A 43 12.41 -24.15 3.50
CA LEU A 43 11.27 -23.91 4.37
C LEU A 43 10.57 -25.22 4.75
N LYS A 44 10.75 -25.66 5.99
CA LYS A 44 9.83 -26.63 6.60
C LYS A 44 8.48 -25.93 6.79
N THR A 45 7.43 -26.46 6.17
CA THR A 45 6.03 -25.98 6.19
C THR A 45 5.36 -26.14 7.56
N MET A 46 5.98 -25.58 8.61
CA MET A 46 5.46 -25.60 9.97
C MET A 46 4.50 -24.44 10.16
N ALA A 47 3.23 -24.68 9.81
CA ALA A 47 2.09 -23.77 9.91
C ALA A 47 2.23 -22.49 9.05
N GLY A 48 1.16 -22.09 8.35
CA GLY A 48 1.19 -20.92 7.47
C GLY A 48 1.60 -19.62 8.17
N GLY A 49 2.00 -18.62 7.39
CA GLY A 49 2.48 -17.35 7.92
C GLY A 49 3.60 -16.77 7.07
N GLU A 50 4.36 -15.87 7.70
CA GLU A 50 5.48 -15.18 7.08
C GLU A 50 6.60 -16.13 6.65
N LEU A 51 7.13 -15.90 5.46
CA LEU A 51 8.34 -16.51 4.93
C LEU A 51 9.50 -15.52 5.09
N THR A 52 10.08 -15.45 6.28
CA THR A 52 11.03 -14.39 6.67
C THR A 52 12.19 -14.20 5.68
N ASP A 53 12.82 -15.28 5.21
CA ASP A 53 13.94 -15.17 4.27
C ASP A 53 13.50 -14.59 2.91
N ILE A 54 12.28 -14.91 2.47
CA ILE A 54 11.70 -14.36 1.24
C ILE A 54 11.30 -12.90 1.45
N THR A 55 10.67 -12.58 2.59
CA THR A 55 10.40 -11.18 2.98
C THR A 55 11.68 -10.37 2.90
N GLN A 56 12.75 -10.84 3.54
CA GLN A 56 14.03 -10.13 3.63
C GLN A 56 14.65 -9.94 2.24
N LEU A 57 14.68 -10.99 1.41
CA LEU A 57 15.18 -10.88 0.03
C LEU A 57 14.43 -9.81 -0.78
N ILE A 58 13.10 -9.77 -0.66
CA ILE A 58 12.29 -8.75 -1.35
C ILE A 58 12.59 -7.35 -0.80
N THR A 59 12.70 -7.22 0.52
CA THR A 59 13.02 -5.97 1.22
C THR A 59 14.36 -5.41 0.72
N GLU A 60 15.42 -6.24 0.77
CA GLU A 60 16.76 -5.87 0.33
C GLU A 60 16.83 -5.53 -1.16
N GLY A 61 16.10 -6.29 -2.00
CA GLY A 61 16.00 -6.05 -3.43
C GLY A 61 15.40 -4.69 -3.76
N ARG A 62 14.26 -4.36 -3.14
CA ARG A 62 13.59 -3.06 -3.31
C ARG A 62 14.43 -1.91 -2.75
N HIS A 63 15.01 -2.03 -1.56
CA HIS A 63 15.88 -0.97 -1.02
C HIS A 63 17.13 -0.74 -1.87
N SER A 64 17.72 -1.80 -2.43
CA SER A 64 18.87 -1.64 -3.33
C SER A 64 18.51 -0.86 -4.61
N ALA A 65 17.33 -1.12 -5.18
CA ALA A 65 16.82 -0.37 -6.32
C ALA A 65 16.53 1.08 -5.94
N LEU A 66 15.84 1.33 -4.81
CA LEU A 66 15.55 2.68 -4.31
C LEU A 66 16.83 3.48 -4.06
N SER A 67 17.82 2.90 -3.38
CA SER A 67 19.09 3.56 -3.08
C SER A 67 19.83 3.99 -4.36
N ARG A 68 19.85 3.14 -5.40
CA ARG A 68 20.44 3.48 -6.71
C ARG A 68 19.70 4.62 -7.40
N MET A 69 18.37 4.60 -7.38
CA MET A 69 17.52 5.66 -7.92
C MET A 69 17.78 7.01 -7.22
N GLU A 70 17.93 7.01 -5.89
CA GLU A 70 18.22 8.22 -5.13
C GLU A 70 19.63 8.77 -5.37
N VAL A 71 20.63 7.89 -5.54
CA VAL A 71 21.98 8.30 -5.93
C VAL A 71 21.95 8.98 -7.29
N GLU A 72 21.29 8.38 -8.29
CA GLU A 72 21.12 8.98 -9.61
C GLU A 72 20.43 10.37 -9.51
N ALA A 73 19.37 10.48 -8.73
CA ALA A 73 18.67 11.75 -8.53
C ALA A 73 19.57 12.83 -7.93
N LYS A 74 20.37 12.47 -6.91
CA LYS A 74 21.32 13.39 -6.27
C LYS A 74 22.43 13.81 -7.23
N GLU A 75 22.94 12.90 -8.07
CA GLU A 75 23.92 13.20 -9.11
C GLU A 75 23.38 14.15 -10.18
N GLN A 76 22.08 14.10 -10.48
CA GLN A 76 21.38 15.07 -11.33
C GLN A 76 21.08 16.41 -10.61
N GLY A 77 21.49 16.54 -9.35
CA GLY A 77 21.25 17.71 -8.51
C GLY A 77 19.78 17.92 -8.17
N ALA A 78 19.02 16.84 -7.99
CA ALA A 78 17.65 16.88 -7.49
C ALA A 78 17.62 17.14 -5.97
N ASP A 79 16.60 17.86 -5.51
CA ASP A 79 16.33 18.08 -4.09
C ASP A 79 15.37 17.04 -3.52
N GLY A 80 14.74 16.25 -4.38
CA GLY A 80 13.92 15.13 -3.97
C GLY A 80 13.28 14.40 -5.13
N LEU A 81 12.42 13.45 -4.77
CA LEU A 81 11.67 12.60 -5.68
C LEU A 81 10.18 12.60 -5.33
N THR A 82 9.33 12.61 -6.35
CA THR A 82 7.89 12.37 -6.22
C THR A 82 7.47 11.28 -7.20
N GLY A 83 6.33 10.64 -6.92
CA GLY A 83 5.79 9.57 -7.75
C GLY A 83 6.67 8.34 -7.75
N VAL A 84 7.35 8.05 -6.63
CA VAL A 84 8.21 6.88 -6.51
C VAL A 84 7.35 5.63 -6.52
N VAL A 85 7.67 4.72 -7.44
CA VAL A 85 6.99 3.44 -7.62
C VAL A 85 8.03 2.32 -7.61
N THR A 86 7.65 1.16 -7.06
CA THR A 86 8.52 -0.02 -7.05
C THR A 86 7.83 -1.24 -7.65
N GLU A 87 8.51 -1.92 -8.57
CA GLU A 87 8.01 -3.09 -9.28
C GLU A 87 8.95 -4.29 -9.12
N ILE A 88 8.39 -5.50 -9.21
CA ILE A 88 9.16 -6.73 -9.33
C ILE A 88 8.83 -7.38 -10.67
N LYS A 89 9.85 -7.58 -11.51
CA LYS A 89 9.73 -8.26 -12.80
C LYS A 89 10.49 -9.57 -12.78
N ARG A 90 9.94 -10.59 -13.45
CA ARG A 90 10.64 -11.85 -13.69
C ARG A 90 11.12 -11.87 -15.12
N ILE A 91 12.43 -11.98 -15.31
CA ILE A 91 13.05 -12.04 -16.63
C ILE A 91 13.84 -13.33 -16.69
N ASN A 92 13.31 -14.33 -17.39
CA ASN A 92 13.88 -15.68 -17.44
C ASN A 92 14.11 -16.26 -16.03
N SER A 93 15.37 -16.55 -15.68
CA SER A 93 15.82 -17.06 -14.39
C SER A 93 16.22 -15.95 -13.40
N LEU A 94 15.85 -14.70 -13.66
CA LEU A 94 16.16 -13.53 -12.83
C LEU A 94 14.88 -12.92 -12.27
N ILE A 95 15.04 -12.25 -11.13
CA ILE A 95 14.07 -11.36 -10.53
C ILE A 95 14.71 -9.97 -10.49
N GLU A 96 14.09 -9.01 -11.16
CA GLU A 96 14.47 -7.61 -11.15
C GLU A 96 13.54 -6.83 -10.24
N PHE A 97 14.13 -6.10 -9.30
CA PHE A 97 13.49 -5.04 -8.53
C PHE A 97 13.76 -3.73 -9.24
N LEU A 98 12.72 -2.97 -9.52
CA LEU A 98 12.80 -1.70 -10.23
C LEU A 98 12.19 -0.60 -9.34
N ALA A 99 12.85 0.54 -9.26
CA ALA A 99 12.35 1.76 -8.65
C ALA A 99 12.41 2.88 -9.69
N VAL A 100 11.32 3.63 -9.84
CA VAL A 100 11.23 4.77 -10.76
C VAL A 100 10.60 5.94 -10.04
N GLY A 101 11.07 7.15 -10.30
CA GLY A 101 10.50 8.38 -9.77
C GLY A 101 10.79 9.59 -10.65
N SER A 102 10.11 10.69 -10.35
CA SER A 102 10.38 11.98 -10.99
C SER A 102 11.19 12.86 -10.05
N ALA A 103 12.39 13.24 -10.49
CA ALA A 103 13.22 14.22 -9.80
C ALA A 103 12.52 15.58 -9.76
N ILE A 104 12.75 16.31 -8.68
CA ILE A 104 12.26 17.67 -8.48
C ILE A 104 13.36 18.54 -7.86
N LYS A 105 13.27 19.85 -8.06
CA LYS A 105 14.19 20.83 -7.48
C LYS A 105 13.40 21.88 -6.74
N ARG A 106 13.80 22.20 -5.51
CA ARG A 106 13.22 23.32 -4.77
C ARG A 106 13.89 24.61 -5.23
N SER A 107 13.09 25.66 -5.27
CA SER A 107 13.47 27.01 -5.67
C SER A 107 13.10 28.01 -4.57
N GLY A 108 13.56 29.24 -4.71
CA GLY A 108 13.13 30.36 -3.87
C GLY A 108 13.38 30.13 -2.37
N SER A 109 12.36 30.40 -1.57
CA SER A 109 12.43 30.30 -0.09
C SER A 109 12.63 28.87 0.41
N ASN A 110 12.26 27.86 -0.39
CA ASN A 110 12.35 26.44 -0.08
C ASN A 110 13.65 25.79 -0.58
N ALA A 111 14.60 26.55 -1.14
CA ALA A 111 15.85 26.03 -1.70
C ALA A 111 16.78 25.38 -0.66
N LYS A 112 16.49 25.50 0.64
CA LYS A 112 17.27 24.88 1.72
C LYS A 112 16.44 23.77 2.37
N GLY A 113 16.89 22.53 2.20
CA GLY A 113 16.33 21.35 2.86
C GLY A 113 17.12 20.09 2.54
N GLY A 114 16.92 19.03 3.32
CA GLY A 114 17.48 17.71 3.01
C GLY A 114 16.81 17.09 1.79
N PHE A 115 17.50 16.16 1.12
CA PHE A 115 16.90 15.34 0.08
C PHE A 115 15.72 14.54 0.65
N PHE A 116 14.62 14.45 -0.09
CA PHE A 116 13.48 13.60 0.27
C PHE A 116 13.03 12.73 -0.89
N SER A 117 12.31 11.65 -0.58
CA SER A 117 11.60 10.84 -1.58
C SER A 117 10.13 10.68 -1.16
N SER A 118 9.23 10.49 -2.12
CA SER A 118 7.79 10.42 -1.88
C SER A 118 7.10 9.41 -2.80
N ALA A 119 6.16 8.65 -2.25
CA ALA A 119 5.33 7.69 -2.98
C ALA A 119 4.16 8.38 -3.73
N CYS A 120 3.88 9.64 -3.42
CA CYS A 120 2.70 10.34 -3.92
C CYS A 120 2.97 11.07 -5.23
N SER A 121 1.92 11.33 -6.01
CA SER A 121 2.03 12.13 -7.24
C SER A 121 2.45 13.58 -6.93
N GLY A 122 2.83 14.35 -7.93
CA GLY A 122 3.10 15.78 -7.75
C GLY A 122 1.88 16.59 -7.31
N GLN A 123 0.66 16.15 -7.68
CA GLN A 123 -0.60 16.73 -7.20
C GLN A 123 -0.83 16.41 -5.72
N ASP A 124 -0.67 15.16 -5.33
CA ASP A 124 -0.79 14.75 -3.92
C ASP A 124 0.27 15.41 -3.05
N LEU A 125 1.49 15.56 -3.57
CA LEU A 125 2.59 16.21 -2.86
C LEU A 125 2.27 17.67 -2.57
N TYR A 126 1.64 18.37 -3.52
CA TYR A 126 1.11 19.71 -3.30
C TYR A 126 0.09 19.72 -2.15
N CYS A 127 -0.88 18.80 -2.16
CA CYS A 127 -1.92 18.74 -1.13
C CYS A 127 -1.33 18.48 0.25
N GLN A 128 -0.40 17.52 0.35
CA GLN A 128 0.29 17.17 1.60
C GLN A 128 1.07 18.36 2.16
N ILE A 129 1.89 19.03 1.33
CA ILE A 129 2.65 20.21 1.76
C ILE A 129 1.72 21.36 2.14
N ASP A 130 0.62 21.57 1.41
CA ASP A 130 -0.37 22.59 1.74
C ASP A 130 -1.07 22.30 3.08
N ALA A 131 -1.32 21.03 3.40
CA ALA A 131 -1.88 20.57 4.67
C ALA A 131 -0.86 20.52 5.83
N GLY A 132 0.37 21.00 5.62
CA GLY A 132 1.42 21.06 6.63
C GLY A 132 2.20 19.75 6.85
N TYR A 133 2.06 18.77 5.96
CA TYR A 133 2.81 17.52 5.98
C TYR A 133 4.07 17.67 5.12
N GLN A 134 5.23 17.78 5.77
CA GLN A 134 6.50 17.90 5.08
C GLN A 134 7.06 16.52 4.72
N PRO A 135 7.31 16.21 3.44
CA PRO A 135 7.81 14.91 3.03
C PRO A 135 9.25 14.69 3.52
N VAL A 136 9.52 13.47 3.98
CA VAL A 136 10.83 13.05 4.50
C VAL A 136 11.42 11.94 3.63
N HIS A 137 10.67 10.85 3.42
CA HIS A 137 11.20 9.68 2.71
C HIS A 137 10.09 8.78 2.15
N PHE A 138 10.37 8.14 1.02
CA PHE A 138 9.57 7.01 0.55
C PHE A 138 9.83 5.82 1.47
N VAL A 139 8.79 5.25 2.06
CA VAL A 139 8.95 4.12 2.99
C VAL A 139 8.11 2.94 2.52
N MET A 140 8.53 1.73 2.89
CA MET A 140 7.79 0.52 2.59
C MET A 140 7.75 -0.47 3.76
N GLY A 141 6.67 -1.24 3.82
CA GLY A 141 6.53 -2.35 4.74
C GLY A 141 5.99 -3.54 3.98
N ASN A 142 6.81 -4.59 3.83
CA ASN A 142 6.39 -5.80 3.10
C ASN A 142 6.43 -7.04 3.98
N ILE A 143 5.66 -8.04 3.55
CA ILE A 143 5.68 -9.38 4.11
C ILE A 143 5.37 -10.40 3.01
N ALA A 144 6.24 -11.39 2.86
CA ALA A 144 5.98 -12.55 2.02
C ALA A 144 5.35 -13.64 2.89
N TYR A 145 4.28 -14.27 2.42
CA TYR A 145 3.58 -15.28 3.19
C TYR A 145 2.98 -16.35 2.29
N ALA A 146 2.83 -17.56 2.83
CA ALA A 146 2.20 -18.69 2.16
C ALA A 146 0.94 -19.12 2.92
N LEU A 147 -0.18 -19.15 2.20
CA LEU A 147 -1.45 -19.68 2.71
C LEU A 147 -1.66 -21.09 2.15
N GLY A 148 -1.70 -22.11 3.01
CA GLY A 148 -2.18 -23.44 2.63
C GLY A 148 -1.17 -24.42 2.00
N ILE A 149 0.15 -24.15 2.07
CA ILE A 149 1.19 -25.10 1.59
C ILE A 149 1.50 -26.19 2.65
N GLY A 150 1.11 -25.99 3.91
CA GLY A 150 1.24 -26.99 4.98
C GLY A 150 -0.02 -27.85 5.14
N GLY A 151 0.14 -29.17 5.30
CA GLY A 151 -0.96 -30.12 5.52
C GLY A 151 -1.81 -29.84 6.78
N GLY A 152 -1.29 -29.07 7.74
CA GLY A 152 -2.00 -28.70 8.97
C GLY A 152 -3.20 -27.77 8.76
N ILE A 153 -3.14 -26.85 7.78
CA ILE A 153 -4.26 -25.95 7.45
C ILE A 153 -5.41 -26.77 6.84
N TRP A 154 -5.07 -27.70 5.94
CA TRP A 154 -6.04 -28.60 5.32
C TRP A 154 -6.69 -29.57 6.31
N ALA A 155 -5.99 -29.95 7.39
CA ALA A 155 -6.56 -30.77 8.46
C ALA A 155 -7.58 -30.01 9.31
N ALA A 156 -7.33 -28.74 9.64
CA ALA A 156 -8.27 -27.88 10.37
C ALA A 156 -9.55 -27.57 9.57
N ILE A 157 -9.44 -27.46 8.24
CA ILE A 157 -10.58 -27.25 7.33
C ILE A 157 -11.51 -28.47 7.32
N LYS A 158 -10.99 -29.69 7.43
CA LYS A 158 -11.81 -30.93 7.38
C LYS A 158 -12.78 -31.08 8.56
N THR A 159 -12.53 -30.38 9.67
CA THR A 159 -13.33 -30.50 10.90
C THR A 159 -14.35 -29.37 11.08
N MET A 160 -14.41 -28.40 10.17
CA MET A 160 -15.31 -27.24 10.31
C MET A 160 -16.67 -27.45 9.65
N SER A 161 -17.73 -27.30 10.43
CA SER A 161 -19.04 -26.85 9.93
C SER A 161 -18.91 -25.37 9.57
N GLY A 162 -19.35 -24.95 8.39
CA GLY A 162 -19.07 -23.63 7.81
C GLY A 162 -19.15 -22.42 8.76
N GLY A 163 -18.38 -21.38 8.45
CA GLY A 163 -18.19 -20.20 9.30
C GLY A 163 -16.78 -19.64 9.19
N GLU A 164 -16.44 -18.68 10.06
CA GLU A 164 -15.10 -18.09 10.12
C GLU A 164 -14.06 -19.11 10.57
N VAL A 165 -12.94 -19.17 9.85
CA VAL A 165 -11.74 -19.94 10.20
C VAL A 165 -10.82 -19.05 11.04
N ASP A 166 -11.15 -18.89 12.33
CA ASP A 166 -10.50 -17.93 13.25
C ASP A 166 -8.97 -18.02 13.26
N SER A 167 -8.41 -19.23 13.18
CA SER A 167 -6.96 -19.43 13.16
C SER A 167 -6.30 -18.85 11.91
N ILE A 168 -6.95 -18.96 10.75
CA ILE A 168 -6.45 -18.38 9.49
C ILE A 168 -6.69 -16.87 9.51
N SER A 169 -7.88 -16.42 9.91
CA SER A 169 -8.16 -14.99 10.09
C SER A 169 -7.14 -14.32 10.99
N GLY A 170 -6.85 -14.90 12.16
CA GLY A 170 -5.88 -14.38 13.12
C GLY A 170 -4.46 -14.33 12.55
N MET A 171 -4.03 -15.38 11.85
CA MET A 171 -2.72 -15.41 11.21
C MET A 171 -2.58 -14.35 10.12
N ILE A 172 -3.57 -14.22 9.23
CA ILE A 172 -3.56 -13.18 8.19
C ILE A 172 -3.53 -11.79 8.83
N ASN A 173 -4.39 -11.53 9.83
CA ASN A 173 -4.39 -10.25 10.53
C ASN A 173 -3.01 -9.93 11.11
N ASN A 174 -2.38 -10.88 11.82
CA ASN A 174 -1.03 -10.70 12.35
C ASN A 174 -0.02 -10.37 11.23
N THR A 175 -0.05 -11.11 10.12
CA THR A 175 0.81 -10.84 8.95
C THR A 175 0.60 -9.43 8.39
N ARG A 176 -0.65 -8.95 8.25
CA ARG A 176 -0.94 -7.58 7.77
C ARG A 176 -0.42 -6.52 8.73
N HIS A 177 -0.64 -6.70 10.03
CA HIS A 177 -0.17 -5.77 11.06
C HIS A 177 1.37 -5.69 11.09
N LYS A 178 2.07 -6.82 10.94
CA LYS A 178 3.53 -6.83 10.82
C LYS A 178 4.05 -6.04 9.62
N ALA A 179 3.36 -6.07 8.49
CA ALA A 179 3.74 -5.26 7.33
C ALA A 179 3.57 -3.76 7.62
N LEU A 180 2.49 -3.36 8.31
CA LEU A 180 2.30 -1.98 8.77
C LEU A 180 3.36 -1.57 9.79
N GLU A 181 3.70 -2.42 10.76
CA GLU A 181 4.74 -2.15 11.76
C GLU A 181 6.10 -1.92 11.10
N ARG A 182 6.44 -2.65 10.03
CA ARG A 182 7.67 -2.41 9.27
C ARG A 182 7.68 -1.05 8.56
N LEU A 183 6.54 -0.65 8.00
CA LEU A 183 6.38 0.67 7.41
C LEU A 183 6.57 1.77 8.46
N GLU A 184 5.96 1.60 9.64
CA GLU A 184 6.08 2.49 10.81
C GLU A 184 7.53 2.59 11.29
N ASP A 185 8.22 1.46 11.45
CA ASP A 185 9.63 1.39 11.85
C ASP A 185 10.54 2.12 10.85
N GLU A 186 10.29 1.98 9.55
CA GLU A 186 11.07 2.67 8.53
C GLU A 186 10.86 4.19 8.58
N ALA A 187 9.61 4.64 8.73
CA ALA A 187 9.31 6.06 8.87
C ALA A 187 9.92 6.67 10.15
N GLN A 188 9.86 5.94 11.27
CA GLN A 188 10.47 6.38 12.51
C GLN A 188 12.00 6.51 12.38
N LYS A 189 12.67 5.54 11.71
CA LYS A 189 14.11 5.62 11.42
C LYS A 189 14.46 6.79 10.51
N ALA A 190 13.56 7.18 9.61
CA ALA A 190 13.71 8.37 8.78
C ALA A 190 13.47 9.69 9.55
N GLY A 191 12.98 9.63 10.80
CA GLY A 191 12.66 10.80 11.63
C GLY A 191 11.29 11.42 11.34
N ALA A 192 10.40 10.68 10.67
CA ALA A 192 9.04 11.10 10.41
C ALA A 192 8.11 10.78 11.59
N ASN A 193 7.06 11.58 11.77
CA ASN A 193 6.01 11.35 12.77
C ASN A 193 4.69 10.86 12.17
N CYS A 194 4.61 10.76 10.85
CA CYS A 194 3.49 10.17 10.15
C CYS A 194 3.89 9.58 8.80
N ILE A 195 2.99 8.77 8.23
CA ILE A 195 3.06 8.23 6.88
C ILE A 195 1.69 8.50 6.23
N VAL A 196 1.71 9.16 5.08
CA VAL A 196 0.51 9.55 4.32
C VAL A 196 0.55 8.98 2.90
N ASP A 197 -0.60 8.95 2.23
CA ASP A 197 -0.78 8.33 0.90
C ASP A 197 -0.29 6.87 0.88
N ILE A 198 -0.67 6.09 1.91
CA ILE A 198 -0.32 4.68 1.98
C ILE A 198 -1.09 3.90 0.91
N LYS A 199 -0.37 3.21 0.03
CA LYS A 199 -0.91 2.28 -0.96
C LYS A 199 -0.58 0.86 -0.55
N THR A 200 -1.62 0.03 -0.44
CA THR A 200 -1.50 -1.39 -0.12
C THR A 200 -1.65 -2.23 -1.38
N SER A 201 -0.75 -3.18 -1.60
CA SER A 201 -0.80 -4.12 -2.72
C SER A 201 -0.54 -5.55 -2.25
N ILE A 202 -1.28 -6.51 -2.82
CA ILE A 202 -1.06 -7.94 -2.61
C ILE A 202 -0.69 -8.57 -3.95
N LEU A 203 0.57 -9.01 -4.08
CA LEU A 203 1.18 -9.45 -5.34
C LEU A 203 1.58 -10.93 -5.26
N PRO A 204 1.43 -11.71 -6.34
CA PRO A 204 1.93 -13.08 -6.38
C PRO A 204 3.47 -13.12 -6.42
N PHE A 205 4.09 -13.86 -5.48
CA PHE A 205 5.54 -14.05 -5.44
C PHE A 205 5.96 -15.51 -5.72
N GLY A 206 5.61 -16.02 -6.90
CA GLY A 206 5.87 -17.41 -7.27
C GLY A 206 4.75 -18.35 -6.83
N ALA A 207 4.98 -19.65 -6.90
CA ALA A 207 3.94 -20.64 -6.65
C ALA A 207 3.53 -20.67 -5.16
N GLY A 208 2.27 -20.28 -4.88
CA GLY A 208 1.67 -20.38 -3.54
C GLY A 208 2.13 -19.32 -2.52
N VAL A 209 2.97 -18.37 -2.93
CA VAL A 209 3.46 -17.28 -2.08
C VAL A 209 2.86 -15.96 -2.56
N LYS A 210 2.40 -15.13 -1.62
CA LYS A 210 1.98 -13.75 -1.88
C LYS A 210 2.89 -12.80 -1.10
N GLU A 211 3.17 -11.64 -1.69
CA GLU A 211 3.73 -10.47 -1.00
C GLU A 211 2.57 -9.53 -0.71
N MET A 212 2.42 -9.10 0.54
CA MET A 212 1.71 -7.86 0.83
C MET A 212 2.77 -6.77 1.02
N VAL A 213 2.60 -5.65 0.33
CA VAL A 213 3.48 -4.49 0.44
C VAL A 213 2.62 -3.24 0.66
N LEU A 214 3.00 -2.46 1.65
CA LEU A 214 2.52 -1.11 1.87
C LEU A 214 3.65 -0.16 1.47
N VAL A 215 3.33 0.90 0.73
CA VAL A 215 4.25 1.99 0.42
C VAL A 215 3.59 3.31 0.77
N GLY A 216 4.35 4.30 1.19
CA GLY A 216 3.79 5.62 1.52
C GLY A 216 4.87 6.69 1.63
N THR A 217 4.44 7.89 1.96
CA THR A 217 5.32 9.04 2.15
C THR A 217 5.46 9.32 3.63
N ALA A 218 6.60 8.93 4.20
CA ALA A 218 6.95 9.32 5.56
C ALA A 218 7.10 10.85 5.58
N SER A 219 6.40 11.49 6.52
CA SER A 219 6.26 12.94 6.60
C SER A 219 6.38 13.42 8.04
N HIS A 220 6.70 14.70 8.19
CA HIS A 220 6.71 15.39 9.47
C HIS A 220 5.67 16.51 9.46
N ASN A 221 4.77 16.50 10.44
CA ASN A 221 3.88 17.64 10.73
C ASN A 221 4.01 18.02 12.21
N PRO A 222 4.45 19.25 12.54
CA PRO A 222 4.72 19.66 13.92
C PRO A 222 3.48 19.61 14.83
N HIS A 223 2.28 19.74 14.28
CA HIS A 223 1.02 19.71 15.03
C HIS A 223 0.60 18.30 15.45
N LEU A 224 1.29 17.26 14.96
CA LEU A 224 1.06 15.87 15.35
C LEU A 224 1.91 15.45 16.56
N GLY A 225 2.87 16.28 16.99
CA GLY A 225 3.78 15.96 18.08
C GLY A 225 4.73 14.81 17.76
N ASN A 226 5.16 14.09 18.80
CA ASN A 226 6.11 12.98 18.72
C ASN A 226 5.44 11.69 19.23
N PRO A 227 4.57 11.05 18.43
CA PRO A 227 3.92 9.81 18.85
C PRO A 227 4.96 8.69 18.96
N GLU A 228 4.68 7.70 19.82
CA GLU A 228 5.57 6.53 19.99
C GLU A 228 5.75 5.75 18.69
N ARG A 229 4.66 5.64 17.91
CA ARG A 229 4.65 5.12 16.54
C ARG A 229 4.13 6.21 15.60
N PRO A 230 4.69 6.37 14.39
CA PRO A 230 4.18 7.32 13.41
C PRO A 230 2.68 7.10 13.12
N TYR A 231 1.93 8.19 12.97
CA TYR A 231 0.53 8.10 12.50
C TYR A 231 0.48 7.59 11.05
N THR A 232 -0.53 6.80 10.70
CA THR A 232 -0.61 6.17 9.37
C THR A 232 -1.95 6.47 8.68
N SER A 233 -1.92 6.69 7.37
CA SER A 233 -3.10 7.08 6.57
C SER A 233 -2.99 6.62 5.12
N GLU A 234 -4.04 5.97 4.61
CA GLU A 234 -4.19 5.69 3.16
C GLU A 234 -4.89 6.80 2.38
N LEU A 235 -5.40 7.82 3.08
CA LEU A 235 -6.11 8.95 2.45
C LEU A 235 -5.28 9.56 1.33
N THR A 236 -5.95 9.90 0.22
CA THR A 236 -5.32 10.62 -0.88
C THR A 236 -4.86 12.01 -0.45
N GLY A 237 -4.08 12.71 -1.29
CA GLY A 237 -3.69 14.08 -0.99
C GLY A 237 -4.91 14.99 -0.77
N GLU A 238 -5.94 14.87 -1.60
CA GLU A 238 -7.15 15.71 -1.48
C GLU A 238 -7.95 15.38 -0.22
N GLU A 239 -8.07 14.11 0.14
CA GLU A 239 -8.76 13.67 1.36
C GLU A 239 -8.04 14.14 2.62
N LEU A 240 -6.71 14.02 2.66
CA LEU A 240 -5.89 14.52 3.77
C LEU A 240 -6.03 16.04 3.94
N TRP A 241 -6.04 16.78 2.82
CA TRP A 241 -6.24 18.23 2.81
C TRP A 241 -7.62 18.61 3.35
N ASN A 242 -8.68 17.93 2.91
CA ASN A 242 -10.04 18.17 3.38
C ASN A 242 -10.20 17.82 4.87
N LEU A 243 -9.59 16.72 5.32
CA LEU A 243 -9.62 16.32 6.72
C LEU A 243 -8.93 17.37 7.61
N THR A 244 -7.79 17.88 7.14
CA THR A 244 -7.02 18.94 7.80
C THR A 244 -7.82 20.24 7.87
N ASP A 245 -8.53 20.62 6.80
CA ASP A 245 -9.40 21.81 6.74
C ASP A 245 -10.48 21.78 7.82
N LEU A 246 -11.01 20.59 8.10
CA LEU A 246 -12.04 20.35 9.11
C LEU A 246 -11.48 20.28 10.54
N GLY A 247 -10.18 20.45 10.74
CA GLY A 247 -9.53 20.37 12.06
C GLY A 247 -9.44 18.92 12.58
N TYR A 248 -9.17 17.97 11.70
CA TYR A 248 -8.92 16.57 12.04
C TYR A 248 -7.57 16.11 11.50
N GLN A 249 -6.99 15.12 12.16
CA GLN A 249 -5.77 14.45 11.73
C GLN A 249 -5.99 12.94 11.58
N PRO A 250 -5.22 12.27 10.71
CA PRO A 250 -5.13 10.82 10.72
C PRO A 250 -4.51 10.33 12.03
N LEU A 251 -4.83 9.08 12.35
CA LEU A 251 -4.35 8.38 13.54
C LEU A 251 -3.69 7.06 13.16
N ARG A 252 -4.37 6.18 12.44
CA ARG A 252 -3.81 4.87 12.05
C ARG A 252 -4.54 4.27 10.85
N LEU A 253 -3.79 3.63 9.96
CA LEU A 253 -4.34 2.70 8.98
C LEU A 253 -4.80 1.44 9.71
N LEU A 254 -6.09 1.14 9.61
CA LEU A 254 -6.69 -0.04 10.22
C LEU A 254 -6.92 -1.10 9.16
N MET A 255 -6.63 -2.36 9.49
CA MET A 255 -6.81 -3.49 8.58
C MET A 255 -7.37 -4.70 9.32
N ALA A 256 -8.50 -5.24 8.85
CA ALA A 256 -9.11 -6.43 9.44
C ALA A 256 -9.51 -7.44 8.38
N SER A 257 -9.30 -8.70 8.70
CA SER A 257 -9.47 -9.83 7.79
C SER A 257 -10.32 -10.89 8.43
N SER A 258 -11.23 -11.46 7.66
CA SER A 258 -12.06 -12.58 8.07
C SER A 258 -12.13 -13.62 6.96
N VAL A 259 -11.70 -14.85 7.25
CA VAL A 259 -11.63 -15.95 6.29
C VAL A 259 -12.71 -16.95 6.58
N PHE A 260 -13.51 -17.28 5.58
CA PHE A 260 -14.61 -18.23 5.69
C PHE A 260 -14.37 -19.43 4.78
N ALA A 261 -14.66 -20.63 5.30
CA ALA A 261 -14.72 -21.83 4.49
C ALA A 261 -16.15 -22.01 3.95
N LEU A 262 -16.30 -22.13 2.62
CA LEU A 262 -17.61 -22.25 1.99
C LEU A 262 -18.23 -23.65 2.14
N GLY A 263 -17.44 -24.64 2.60
CA GLY A 263 -17.89 -26.01 2.80
C GLY A 263 -18.16 -26.77 1.50
N ILE A 264 -18.06 -28.10 1.59
CA ILE A 264 -18.30 -29.13 0.57
C ILE A 264 -17.10 -29.48 -0.32
N GLY A 265 -16.58 -30.69 -0.10
CA GLY A 265 -15.39 -31.30 -0.69
C GLY A 265 -15.46 -31.66 -2.18
N GLY A 266 -16.05 -30.80 -3.02
CA GLY A 266 -16.03 -30.91 -4.49
C GLY A 266 -15.49 -29.67 -5.21
N GLY A 267 -15.21 -28.58 -4.48
CA GLY A 267 -14.80 -27.29 -5.06
C GLY A 267 -15.98 -26.44 -5.53
N ILE A 268 -15.72 -25.15 -5.75
CA ILE A 268 -16.68 -24.12 -6.21
C ILE A 268 -17.49 -24.65 -7.41
N LYS A 269 -16.87 -25.33 -8.38
CA LYS A 269 -17.58 -25.84 -9.56
C LYS A 269 -18.70 -26.86 -9.26
N THR A 270 -18.55 -27.72 -8.26
CA THR A 270 -19.52 -28.79 -7.93
C THR A 270 -20.66 -28.31 -7.03
N PHE A 271 -20.40 -27.32 -6.17
CA PHE A 271 -21.46 -26.64 -5.43
C PHE A 271 -22.36 -25.84 -6.38
N PHE A 272 -21.77 -25.18 -7.38
CA PHE A 272 -22.48 -24.31 -8.33
C PHE A 272 -23.23 -25.08 -9.43
N SER A 273 -22.84 -26.32 -9.74
CA SER A 273 -23.58 -27.16 -10.69
C SER A 273 -24.94 -27.65 -10.18
N SER A 274 -25.23 -27.48 -8.88
CA SER A 274 -26.47 -27.96 -8.26
C SER A 274 -27.57 -26.89 -8.12
N PHE A 275 -27.28 -25.62 -8.43
CA PHE A 275 -28.20 -24.50 -8.19
C PHE A 275 -28.32 -23.61 -9.44
N SER A 276 -29.28 -23.92 -10.31
CA SER A 276 -29.44 -23.29 -11.62
C SER A 276 -30.35 -22.05 -11.67
N ARG A 277 -30.84 -21.51 -10.54
CA ARG A 277 -31.68 -20.30 -10.50
C ARG A 277 -31.92 -19.81 -9.07
N GLY A 278 -31.30 -18.67 -8.68
CA GLY A 278 -31.63 -17.93 -7.45
C GLY A 278 -30.44 -17.49 -6.60
N GLU A 279 -30.74 -16.66 -5.58
CA GLU A 279 -29.79 -16.31 -4.51
C GLU A 279 -29.49 -17.55 -3.64
N VAL A 280 -28.22 -17.79 -3.36
CA VAL A 280 -27.81 -18.84 -2.42
C VAL A 280 -27.82 -18.22 -1.01
N ASP A 281 -28.98 -18.25 -0.35
CA ASP A 281 -29.23 -17.65 0.98
C ASP A 281 -28.13 -17.96 2.02
N SER A 282 -27.54 -19.16 1.98
CA SER A 282 -26.42 -19.54 2.84
C SER A 282 -25.11 -18.81 2.53
N MET A 283 -24.80 -18.59 1.24
CA MET A 283 -23.59 -17.86 0.81
C MET A 283 -23.71 -16.38 1.15
N THR A 284 -24.88 -15.79 0.89
CA THR A 284 -25.16 -14.39 1.24
C THR A 284 -24.91 -14.18 2.73
N LYS A 285 -25.45 -15.05 3.59
CA LYS A 285 -25.24 -14.98 5.04
C LYS A 285 -23.77 -15.05 5.45
N LEU A 286 -22.98 -15.96 4.86
CA LEU A 286 -21.55 -16.08 5.17
C LEU A 286 -20.76 -14.82 4.79
N ILE A 287 -21.04 -14.23 3.62
CA ILE A 287 -20.39 -12.98 3.20
C ILE A 287 -20.79 -11.83 4.13
N TYR A 288 -22.07 -11.71 4.50
CA TYR A 288 -22.52 -10.69 5.45
C TYR A 288 -21.84 -10.83 6.80
N GLN A 289 -21.75 -12.06 7.34
CA GLN A 289 -21.05 -12.33 8.59
C GLN A 289 -19.56 -11.98 8.49
N ALA A 290 -18.89 -12.36 7.41
CA ALA A 290 -17.49 -12.03 7.20
C ALA A 290 -17.24 -10.52 7.16
N ARG A 291 -18.10 -9.76 6.49
CA ARG A 291 -18.04 -8.29 6.46
C ARG A 291 -18.28 -7.69 7.85
N GLU A 292 -19.31 -8.16 8.55
CA GLU A 292 -19.64 -7.69 9.89
C GLU A 292 -18.47 -7.95 10.87
N ASN A 293 -17.84 -9.13 10.80
CA ASN A 293 -16.68 -9.46 11.62
C ASN A 293 -15.50 -8.52 11.35
N CYS A 294 -15.19 -8.21 10.08
CA CYS A 294 -14.14 -7.24 9.75
C CYS A 294 -14.48 -5.84 10.26
N ILE A 295 -15.69 -5.34 10.03
CA ILE A 295 -16.11 -4.01 10.49
C ILE A 295 -16.07 -3.91 12.02
N ASN A 296 -16.49 -4.96 12.73
CA ASN A 296 -16.44 -5.00 14.19
C ASN A 296 -15.00 -4.96 14.71
N ARG A 297 -14.07 -5.69 14.06
CA ARG A 297 -12.63 -5.62 14.41
C ARG A 297 -12.05 -4.22 14.18
N ILE A 298 -12.31 -3.61 13.02
CA ILE A 298 -11.90 -2.22 12.73
C ILE A 298 -12.47 -1.25 13.78
N ARG A 299 -13.75 -1.39 14.13
CA ARG A 299 -14.39 -0.53 15.15
C ARG A 299 -13.73 -0.70 16.52
N ASN A 300 -13.42 -1.93 16.91
CA ASN A 300 -12.77 -2.21 18.19
C ASN A 300 -11.37 -1.59 18.23
N GLU A 301 -10.56 -1.81 17.20
CA GLU A 301 -9.21 -1.22 17.10
C GLU A 301 -9.27 0.32 17.10
N ALA A 302 -10.20 0.92 16.36
CA ALA A 302 -10.43 2.36 16.36
C ALA A 302 -10.78 2.91 17.75
N ASN A 303 -11.65 2.21 18.49
CA ASN A 303 -12.02 2.58 19.86
C ASN A 303 -10.83 2.46 20.83
N GLU A 304 -10.04 1.40 20.71
CA GLU A 304 -8.86 1.14 21.55
C GLU A 304 -7.81 2.25 21.43
N ILE A 305 -7.64 2.80 20.22
CA ILE A 305 -6.71 3.93 19.99
C ILE A 305 -7.36 5.31 20.19
N GLY A 306 -8.62 5.37 20.65
CA GLY A 306 -9.32 6.62 20.92
C GLY A 306 -9.65 7.45 19.67
N ALA A 307 -9.89 6.78 18.53
CA ALA A 307 -10.29 7.44 17.30
C ALA A 307 -11.70 8.05 17.43
N ALA A 308 -11.94 9.15 16.72
CA ALA A 308 -13.29 9.72 16.55
C ALA A 308 -14.13 8.93 15.54
N GLY A 309 -13.47 8.22 14.63
CA GLY A 309 -14.08 7.38 13.61
C GLY A 309 -13.06 6.80 12.65
N VAL A 310 -13.56 6.14 11.61
CA VAL A 310 -12.77 5.55 10.51
C VAL A 310 -13.31 6.09 9.19
N LEU A 311 -12.42 6.64 8.37
CA LEU A 311 -12.70 7.15 7.03
C LEU A 311 -12.30 6.14 5.96
N ASP A 312 -12.95 6.26 4.81
CA ASP A 312 -12.62 5.53 3.59
C ASP A 312 -12.55 4.00 3.78
N LEU A 313 -13.52 3.43 4.51
CA LEU A 313 -13.58 2.00 4.77
C LEU A 313 -13.94 1.23 3.50
N LYS A 314 -12.97 0.52 2.94
CA LYS A 314 -13.13 -0.36 1.76
C LYS A 314 -13.19 -1.81 2.19
N LEU A 315 -13.99 -2.60 1.48
CA LEU A 315 -14.11 -4.04 1.67
C LEU A 315 -13.71 -4.77 0.39
N PHE A 316 -12.65 -5.56 0.48
CA PHE A 316 -12.16 -6.40 -0.60
C PHE A 316 -12.54 -7.86 -0.33
N MET A 317 -12.89 -8.57 -1.39
CA MET A 317 -13.19 -10.00 -1.33
C MET A 317 -12.16 -10.75 -2.16
N HIS A 318 -11.42 -11.67 -1.54
CA HIS A 318 -10.42 -12.48 -2.22
C HIS A 318 -10.78 -13.96 -2.13
N GLU A 319 -10.82 -14.62 -3.27
CA GLU A 319 -10.89 -16.08 -3.30
C GLU A 319 -9.54 -16.68 -2.89
N MET A 320 -9.64 -17.71 -2.06
CA MET A 320 -8.50 -18.46 -1.55
C MET A 320 -8.58 -19.92 -1.99
N LEU A 321 -7.43 -20.60 -1.97
CA LEU A 321 -7.36 -22.04 -2.24
C LEU A 321 -8.28 -22.81 -1.28
N GLY A 322 -8.87 -23.91 -1.77
CA GLY A 322 -9.72 -24.77 -0.95
C GLY A 322 -11.16 -24.31 -0.77
N GLY A 323 -11.64 -23.37 -1.59
CA GLY A 323 -13.02 -22.87 -1.50
C GLY A 323 -13.22 -21.99 -0.26
N MET A 324 -12.19 -21.24 0.11
CA MET A 324 -12.27 -20.22 1.14
C MET A 324 -12.40 -18.85 0.50
N ILE A 325 -13.02 -17.92 1.22
CA ILE A 325 -13.07 -16.51 0.87
C ILE A 325 -12.51 -15.70 2.03
N GLU A 326 -11.65 -14.75 1.70
CA GLU A 326 -11.23 -13.70 2.60
C GLU A 326 -12.04 -12.43 2.32
N ILE A 327 -12.56 -11.82 3.37
CA ILE A 327 -12.96 -10.41 3.36
C ILE A 327 -11.88 -9.60 4.08
N LEU A 328 -11.38 -8.55 3.43
CA LEU A 328 -10.44 -7.59 3.99
C LEU A 328 -11.11 -6.22 4.07
N ALA A 329 -11.15 -5.63 5.26
CA ALA A 329 -11.49 -4.24 5.49
C ALA A 329 -10.22 -3.40 5.67
N ILE A 330 -10.15 -2.25 5.02
CA ILE A 330 -9.07 -1.26 5.18
C ILE A 330 -9.72 0.12 5.32
N GLY A 331 -9.24 0.94 6.25
CA GLY A 331 -9.67 2.34 6.40
C GLY A 331 -8.70 3.13 7.27
N THR A 332 -8.86 4.46 7.32
CA THR A 332 -8.01 5.33 8.16
C THR A 332 -8.77 5.83 9.39
N ALA A 333 -8.31 5.46 10.58
CA ALA A 333 -8.77 6.07 11.82
C ALA A 333 -8.32 7.53 11.91
N PHE A 334 -9.18 8.40 12.46
CA PHE A 334 -8.88 9.84 12.59
C PHE A 334 -9.35 10.37 13.94
N LYS A 335 -8.80 11.52 14.35
CA LYS A 335 -9.22 12.24 15.57
C LYS A 335 -9.21 13.74 15.34
N LYS A 336 -9.93 14.49 16.19
CA LYS A 336 -9.92 15.95 16.14
C LYS A 336 -8.54 16.48 16.55
N ASN A 337 -8.05 17.47 15.80
CA ASN A 337 -6.89 18.28 16.15
C ASN A 337 -7.12 19.68 15.59
N SER A 338 -7.43 20.65 16.46
CA SER A 338 -7.70 22.03 16.05
C SER A 338 -6.45 22.82 15.63
N ASP A 339 -5.26 22.25 15.85
CA ASP A 339 -3.99 22.92 15.58
C ASP A 339 -3.50 22.65 14.16
N VAL A 340 -4.05 21.65 13.47
CA VAL A 340 -3.77 21.46 12.04
C VAL A 340 -4.57 22.45 11.21
N ALA A 341 -3.97 22.93 10.12
CA ALA A 341 -4.60 23.84 9.19
C ALA A 341 -3.92 23.75 7.82
N ASN A 342 -4.70 24.05 6.77
CA ASN A 342 -4.17 24.20 5.43
C ASN A 342 -3.53 25.59 5.25
N ALA A 343 -2.49 25.66 4.43
CA ALA A 343 -1.86 26.92 4.05
C ALA A 343 -2.73 27.72 3.06
N SER A 344 -3.43 27.02 2.16
CA SER A 344 -4.37 27.65 1.21
C SER A 344 -5.80 27.53 1.71
N PRO A 345 -6.68 28.52 1.45
CA PRO A 345 -8.09 28.46 1.86
C PRO A 345 -8.95 27.57 0.95
N VAL A 346 -8.46 27.23 -0.24
CA VAL A 346 -9.18 26.43 -1.24
C VAL A 346 -8.18 25.57 -1.99
N LEU A 347 -8.52 24.29 -2.17
CA LEU A 347 -7.75 23.40 -3.01
C LEU A 347 -7.91 23.76 -4.50
N PRO A 348 -6.83 24.02 -5.25
CA PRO A 348 -6.94 24.40 -6.65
C PRO A 348 -7.48 23.24 -7.50
N PRO A 349 -8.29 23.50 -8.54
CA PRO A 349 -8.84 22.45 -9.39
C PRO A 349 -7.77 21.53 -10.01
N GLN A 350 -6.59 22.08 -10.30
CA GLN A 350 -5.45 21.34 -10.84
C GLN A 350 -4.94 20.26 -9.90
N ALA A 351 -5.17 20.36 -8.59
CA ALA A 351 -4.82 19.31 -7.64
C ALA A 351 -5.80 18.12 -7.66
N ILE A 352 -6.97 18.29 -8.29
CA ILE A 352 -8.07 17.32 -8.29
C ILE A 352 -8.27 16.70 -9.69
N ILE A 353 -7.96 17.46 -10.75
CA ILE A 353 -8.12 17.01 -12.13
C ILE A 353 -7.20 15.81 -12.39
N ARG A 354 -7.80 14.67 -12.75
CA ARG A 354 -7.06 13.48 -13.17
C ARG A 354 -6.61 13.60 -14.62
N ASP A 355 -5.38 13.15 -14.88
CA ASP A 355 -4.84 13.13 -16.23
C ASP A 355 -5.59 12.15 -17.12
N ARG A 356 -5.76 12.53 -18.39
CA ARG A 356 -6.42 11.68 -19.38
C ARG A 356 -5.39 10.84 -20.11
N SER A 357 -5.61 9.53 -20.17
CA SER A 357 -4.84 8.66 -21.06
C SER A 357 -5.04 9.09 -22.52
N THR A 358 -3.94 9.37 -23.20
CA THR A 358 -3.91 9.71 -24.63
C THR A 358 -3.36 8.57 -25.49
N PHE A 359 -2.93 7.49 -24.83
CA PHE A 359 -2.44 6.26 -25.45
C PHE A 359 -3.29 5.10 -24.93
N PHE A 360 -3.79 4.27 -25.86
CA PHE A 360 -4.62 3.12 -25.57
C PHE A 360 -4.01 1.92 -26.28
N SER A 361 -3.79 0.82 -25.55
CA SER A 361 -3.31 -0.43 -26.15
C SER A 361 -3.84 -1.59 -25.34
N SER A 362 -4.68 -2.42 -25.98
CA SER A 362 -5.29 -3.61 -25.36
C SER A 362 -4.27 -4.58 -24.77
N ASP A 363 -3.05 -4.59 -25.31
CA ASP A 363 -1.99 -5.53 -24.95
C ASP A 363 -1.06 -4.96 -23.86
N LEU A 364 -1.08 -3.64 -23.64
CA LEU A 364 -0.29 -2.93 -22.62
C LEU A 364 -1.14 -2.40 -21.45
N ASP A 365 -2.46 -2.55 -21.52
CA ASP A 365 -3.45 -2.18 -20.49
C ASP A 365 -3.52 -3.18 -19.30
N GLN A 366 -2.58 -4.13 -19.21
CA GLN A 366 -2.24 -4.72 -17.92
C GLN A 366 -1.58 -3.63 -17.06
N PRO A 367 -1.79 -3.59 -15.73
CA PRO A 367 -1.17 -2.58 -14.87
C PRO A 367 0.34 -2.64 -15.04
N SER A 368 0.85 -1.73 -15.86
CA SER A 368 2.25 -1.59 -16.23
C SER A 368 2.71 -0.23 -15.73
N MET A 369 4.02 -0.12 -15.50
CA MET A 369 4.74 1.07 -15.03
C MET A 369 4.26 2.42 -15.61
N ALA A 370 3.74 2.43 -16.85
CA ALA A 370 3.22 3.63 -17.51
C ALA A 370 1.91 4.18 -16.90
N GLN A 371 1.07 3.33 -16.29
CA GLN A 371 -0.14 3.74 -15.58
C GLN A 371 0.19 4.21 -14.15
N THR A 372 1.16 3.56 -13.48
CA THR A 372 1.60 3.89 -12.12
C THR A 372 2.33 5.23 -12.04
N LEU A 373 3.08 5.61 -13.07
CA LEU A 373 3.71 6.94 -13.17
C LEU A 373 2.70 8.10 -13.27
N LYS A 374 1.44 7.82 -13.60
CA LYS A 374 0.37 8.83 -13.76
C LYS A 374 -0.64 8.87 -12.60
N GLY A 375 -0.35 8.20 -11.48
CA GLY A 375 -1.20 8.25 -10.29
C GLY A 375 -2.64 7.74 -10.48
N GLY A 376 -2.90 6.94 -11.52
CA GLY A 376 -4.23 6.42 -11.83
C GLY A 376 -4.32 4.93 -11.58
N THR A 377 -4.98 4.52 -10.49
CA THR A 377 -5.45 3.15 -10.32
C THR A 377 -6.75 3.01 -11.13
N LEU A 378 -6.73 2.25 -12.23
CA LEU A 378 -7.97 1.77 -12.83
C LEU A 378 -8.50 0.62 -11.97
N GLU A 379 -9.57 0.86 -11.22
CA GLU A 379 -10.41 -0.21 -10.71
C GLU A 379 -10.95 -1.04 -11.90
N LYS A 380 -10.85 -2.37 -11.78
CA LYS A 380 -11.62 -3.33 -12.58
C LYS A 380 -12.56 -4.09 -11.68
#